data_AF-A0A9C9W6F0-F1
#
_entry.id   AF-A0A9C9W6F0-F1
#
_cell.length_a   1.000
_cell.length_b   1.000
_cell.length_c   1.000
_cell.angle_alpha   90.00
_cell.angle_beta   90.00
_cell.angle_gamma   90.00
#
_symmetry.space_group_name_H-M   'P 1'
#
loop_
_entity.id
_entity.type
_entity.pdbx_description
1 polymer ?
#
loop_
_entity_poly.entity_id
_entity_poly.type
_entity_poly.pdbx_seq_one_letter_code
_entity_poly.pdbx_strand_id
1 'polypeptide(L)'
;RVAVVKHAHHDFDLDQPGKDSWELRKAGALQTLVASRRRIALIEEREAPADNEEPTLAELLEMLDPRRLDLVLVEGFKNEVFPKIELHRPSLGRPLLCGQRRHIIAVASDEPVSLPRPLPQLDLNRPDELVDFILDFCNDEALKLSL
;
A
#
# COMPACT_ATOMS: atom_id res chain seq x y z
N ARG A 1 0.46 -10.38 12.14
CA ARG A 1 1.07 -9.04 12.33
C ARG A 1 1.23 -8.40 10.97
N VAL A 2 0.72 -7.20 10.80
CA VAL A 2 0.55 -6.57 9.48
C VAL A 2 1.36 -5.29 9.42
N ALA A 3 2.03 -5.05 8.29
CA ALA A 3 2.57 -3.73 7.93
C ALA A 3 1.74 -3.11 6.80
N VAL A 4 1.80 -1.79 6.66
CA VAL A 4 1.15 -1.05 5.58
C VAL A 4 2.19 -0.16 4.92
N VAL A 5 2.30 -0.24 3.60
CA VAL A 5 3.04 0.70 2.76
C VAL A 5 2.03 1.52 1.98
N LYS A 6 2.05 2.84 2.14
CA LYS A 6 1.12 3.74 1.46
C LYS A 6 1.91 4.74 0.62
N HIS A 7 1.55 4.85 -0.66
CA HIS A 7 2.04 5.91 -1.53
C HIS A 7 1.17 7.16 -1.37
N ALA A 8 1.77 8.27 -0.95
CA ALA A 8 1.09 9.56 -0.82
C ALA A 8 1.24 10.37 -2.13
N HIS A 9 0.14 10.91 -2.66
CA HIS A 9 0.15 11.70 -3.91
C HIS A 9 0.57 13.17 -3.74
N HIS A 10 0.84 13.60 -2.50
CA HIS A 10 1.24 14.96 -2.15
C HIS A 10 2.30 14.91 -1.05
N ASP A 11 3.11 15.96 -0.98
CA ASP A 11 4.01 16.19 0.15
C ASP A 11 3.24 16.12 1.46
N PHE A 12 3.82 15.42 2.44
CA PHE A 12 3.27 15.29 3.77
C PHE A 12 4.38 15.49 4.80
N ASP A 13 4.02 16.04 5.96
CA ASP A 13 4.91 16.11 7.11
C ASP A 13 4.21 15.45 8.30
N LEU A 14 4.93 14.57 8.99
CA LEU A 14 4.43 13.88 10.18
C LEU A 14 4.67 14.69 11.45
N ASP A 15 5.45 15.76 11.37
CA ASP A 15 5.82 16.60 12.50
C ASP A 15 5.35 18.05 12.34
N GLN A 16 5.57 18.87 13.37
CA GLN A 16 5.10 20.25 13.41
C GLN A 16 6.27 21.22 13.67
N PRO A 17 6.25 22.43 13.07
CA PRO A 17 7.22 23.48 13.36
C PRO A 17 7.36 23.77 14.86
N GLY A 18 8.59 24.05 15.32
CA GLY A 18 8.89 24.34 16.72
C GLY A 18 9.14 23.13 17.63
N LYS A 19 9.06 21.89 17.10
CA LYS A 19 9.55 20.70 17.80
C LYS A 19 10.98 20.38 17.39
N ASP A 20 11.76 19.84 18.32
CA ASP A 20 13.17 19.48 18.08
C ASP A 20 13.35 18.59 16.85
N SER A 21 12.52 17.56 16.67
CA SER A 21 12.59 16.67 15.51
C SER A 21 12.23 17.33 14.19
N TRP A 22 11.46 18.42 14.20
CA TRP A 22 11.20 19.22 13.01
C TRP A 22 12.39 20.12 12.70
N GLU A 23 12.88 20.84 13.71
CA GLU A 23 14.01 21.78 13.54
C GLU A 23 15.29 21.04 13.10
N LEU A 24 15.56 19.86 13.65
CA LEU A 24 16.73 19.04 13.27
C LEU A 24 16.66 18.58 11.80
N ARG A 25 15.48 18.16 11.32
CA ARG A 25 15.30 17.82 9.90
C ARG A 25 15.51 19.04 9.01
N LYS A 26 14.91 20.18 9.36
CA LYS A 26 15.08 21.42 8.59
C LYS A 26 16.49 22.00 8.66
N ALA A 27 17.26 21.65 9.69
CA ALA A 27 18.69 21.93 9.78
C ALA A 27 19.57 20.98 8.92
N GLY A 28 18.98 19.98 8.27
CA GLY A 28 19.67 19.09 7.32
C GLY A 28 19.89 17.66 7.79
N ALA A 29 19.22 17.20 8.86
CA ALA A 29 19.27 15.80 9.24
C ALA A 29 18.54 14.92 8.20
N LEU A 30 19.31 14.14 7.43
CA LEU A 30 18.79 13.23 6.40
C LEU A 30 17.87 12.15 6.99
N GLN A 31 18.24 11.59 8.13
CA GLN A 31 17.41 10.64 8.86
C GLN A 31 17.20 11.14 10.28
N THR A 32 15.94 11.10 10.73
CA THR A 32 15.56 11.43 12.11
C THR A 32 14.74 10.29 12.70
N LEU A 33 15.26 9.69 13.76
CA LEU A 33 14.61 8.60 14.49
C LEU A 33 14.08 9.09 15.84
N VAL A 34 12.76 9.09 16.02
CA VAL A 34 12.10 9.50 17.26
C VAL A 34 11.51 8.28 17.94
N ALA A 35 11.93 8.02 19.18
CA ALA A 35 11.50 6.84 19.93
C ALA A 35 10.83 7.22 21.26
N SER A 36 9.89 6.39 21.69
CA SER A 36 9.26 6.42 23.01
C SER A 36 9.06 5.00 23.52
N ARG A 37 8.49 4.85 24.72
CA ARG A 37 8.13 3.54 25.29
C ARG A 37 7.17 2.72 24.41
N ARG A 38 6.41 3.34 23.50
CA ARG A 38 5.33 2.68 22.75
C ARG A 38 5.45 2.77 21.23
N ARG A 39 6.32 3.63 20.70
CA ARG A 39 6.42 3.86 19.25
C ARG A 39 7.80 4.37 18.87
N ILE A 40 8.15 4.06 17.63
CA ILE A 40 9.31 4.59 16.92
C ILE A 40 8.79 5.18 15.61
N ALA A 41 9.27 6.35 15.23
CA ALA A 41 9.05 6.96 13.93
C ALA A 41 10.41 7.22 13.29
N LEU A 42 10.59 6.73 12.06
CA LEU A 42 11.71 7.09 11.19
C LEU A 42 11.18 8.07 10.15
N ILE A 43 11.83 9.21 10.03
CA ILE A 43 11.64 10.15 8.93
C ILE A 43 12.94 10.18 8.16
N GLU A 44 12.87 9.88 6.87
CA GLU A 44 13.98 10.00 5.93
C GLU A 44 13.66 11.10 4.94
N GLU A 45 14.44 12.17 4.97
CA GLU A 45 14.40 13.22 3.97
C GLU A 45 15.07 12.68 2.70
N ARG A 46 14.47 12.90 1.54
CA ARG A 46 15.13 12.65 0.26
C ARG A 46 15.52 14.00 -0.31
N GLU A 47 16.80 14.19 -0.61
CA GLU A 47 17.25 15.36 -1.37
C GLU A 47 16.47 15.39 -2.68
N ALA A 48 15.93 16.56 -3.04
CA ALA A 48 15.05 16.76 -4.19
C ALA A 48 15.58 15.95 -5.39
N PRO A 49 14.97 14.78 -5.68
CA PRO A 49 15.59 13.87 -6.62
C PRO A 49 15.65 14.58 -7.95
N ALA A 50 16.80 14.50 -8.62
CA ALA A 50 16.82 14.79 -10.04
C ALA A 50 15.67 13.98 -10.66
N ASP A 51 14.72 14.67 -11.29
CA ASP A 51 13.60 14.06 -12.03
C ASP A 51 12.47 13.41 -11.22
N ASN A 52 12.05 13.98 -10.08
CA ASN A 52 10.77 13.58 -9.44
C ASN A 52 10.72 12.08 -9.04
N GLU A 53 11.89 11.47 -8.79
CA GLU A 53 12.02 10.04 -8.52
C GLU A 53 11.42 9.66 -7.15
N GLU A 54 10.26 9.04 -7.17
CA GLU A 54 9.60 8.49 -5.98
C GLU A 54 10.28 7.18 -5.55
N PRO A 55 10.27 6.83 -4.24
CA PRO A 55 10.81 5.55 -3.80
C PRO A 55 10.02 4.40 -4.41
N THR A 56 10.74 3.41 -4.92
CA THR A 56 10.15 2.16 -5.41
C THR A 56 9.54 1.37 -4.26
N LEU A 57 8.59 0.48 -4.57
CA LEU A 57 8.03 -0.39 -3.54
C LEU A 57 9.10 -1.28 -2.91
N ALA A 58 10.08 -1.74 -3.70
CA ALA A 58 11.17 -2.58 -3.22
C ALA A 58 12.01 -1.88 -2.14
N GLU A 59 12.43 -0.63 -2.39
CA GLU A 59 13.19 0.16 -1.41
C GLU A 59 12.41 0.36 -0.10
N LEU A 60 11.10 0.63 -0.19
CA LEU A 60 10.28 0.80 1.01
C LEU A 60 10.10 -0.51 1.80
N LEU A 61 10.04 -1.66 1.11
CA LEU A 61 9.94 -2.96 1.78
C LEU A 61 11.22 -3.32 2.55
N GLU A 62 12.38 -2.86 2.09
CA GLU A 62 13.66 -3.04 2.80
C GLU A 62 13.71 -2.30 4.14
N MET A 63 12.89 -1.26 4.33
CA MET A 63 12.78 -0.53 5.59
C MET A 63 11.99 -1.30 6.68
N LEU A 64 11.28 -2.37 6.31
CA LEU A 64 10.49 -3.18 7.23
C LEU A 64 11.32 -4.34 7.81
N ASP A 65 10.97 -4.80 9.03
CA ASP A 65 11.56 -6.02 9.60
C ASP A 65 10.67 -7.24 9.25
N PRO A 66 11.00 -8.05 8.22
CA PRO A 66 10.15 -9.14 7.77
C PRO A 66 9.98 -10.23 8.84
N ARG A 67 10.91 -10.38 9.78
CA ARG A 67 10.81 -11.37 10.88
C ARG A 67 9.68 -11.05 11.86
N ARG A 68 9.17 -9.82 11.80
CA ARG A 68 8.11 -9.30 12.67
C ARG A 68 6.75 -9.24 11.99
N LEU A 69 6.65 -9.64 10.73
CA LEU A 69 5.48 -9.43 9.88
C LEU A 69 5.04 -10.75 9.27
N ASP A 70 3.73 -10.90 9.13
CA ASP A 70 3.09 -12.04 8.47
C ASP A 70 2.44 -11.59 7.15
N LEU A 71 2.18 -10.29 6.99
CA LEU A 71 1.54 -9.69 5.82
C LEU A 71 1.97 -8.22 5.66
N VAL A 72 2.16 -7.77 4.42
CA VAL A 72 2.31 -6.35 4.07
C VAL A 72 1.16 -5.96 3.14
N LEU A 73 0.37 -4.96 3.54
CA LEU A 73 -0.65 -4.35 2.69
C LEU A 73 -0.05 -3.14 1.97
N VAL A 74 -0.31 -3.02 0.67
CA VAL A 74 0.21 -1.93 -0.15
C VAL A 74 -0.96 -1.12 -0.72
N GLU A 75 -1.00 0.16 -0.39
CA GLU A 75 -1.95 1.14 -0.95
C GLU A 75 -1.20 2.06 -1.92
N GLY A 76 -1.62 2.08 -3.19
CA GLY A 76 -0.94 2.82 -4.25
C GLY A 76 -0.10 1.88 -5.13
N PHE A 77 1.06 2.36 -5.61
CA PHE A 77 1.98 1.56 -6.45
C PHE A 77 1.29 0.86 -7.62
N LYS A 78 0.40 1.59 -8.31
CA LYS A 78 -0.48 1.01 -9.34
C LYS A 78 0.26 0.29 -10.47
N ASN A 79 1.53 0.59 -10.71
CA ASN A 79 2.31 0.01 -11.80
C ASN A 79 3.15 -1.20 -11.37
N GLU A 80 3.30 -1.44 -10.06
CA GLU A 80 4.05 -2.57 -9.53
C GLU A 80 3.35 -3.89 -9.84
N VAL A 81 4.10 -4.99 -9.92
CA VAL A 81 3.56 -6.32 -10.26
C VAL A 81 3.54 -7.21 -9.02
N PHE A 82 2.39 -7.25 -8.36
CA PHE A 82 2.09 -8.12 -7.21
C PHE A 82 0.56 -8.32 -7.11
N PRO A 83 0.06 -9.34 -6.39
CA PRO A 83 -1.37 -9.60 -6.22
C PRO A 83 -2.12 -8.38 -5.67
N LYS A 84 -3.17 -7.93 -6.36
CA LYS A 84 -3.97 -6.75 -5.96
C LYS A 84 -5.46 -7.05 -5.93
N ILE A 85 -6.15 -6.42 -4.99
CA ILE A 85 -7.60 -6.27 -5.04
C ILE A 85 -7.89 -4.91 -5.67
N GLU A 86 -8.63 -4.89 -6.78
CA GLU A 86 -9.06 -3.64 -7.41
C GLU A 86 -10.28 -3.09 -6.67
N LEU A 87 -10.16 -1.90 -6.09
CA LEU A 87 -11.32 -1.19 -5.56
C LEU A 87 -11.96 -0.40 -6.69
N HIS A 88 -13.22 -0.68 -6.99
CA HIS A 88 -13.94 -0.06 -8.10
C HIS A 88 -15.28 0.52 -7.64
N ARG A 89 -15.49 1.81 -7.90
CA ARG A 89 -16.78 2.47 -7.68
C ARG A 89 -17.33 2.97 -9.01
N PRO A 90 -18.40 2.37 -9.56
CA PRO A 90 -18.95 2.75 -10.87
C PRO A 90 -19.30 4.24 -10.96
N SER A 91 -19.75 4.83 -9.84
CA SER A 91 -20.07 6.25 -9.72
C SER A 91 -18.92 7.20 -10.05
N LEU A 92 -17.66 6.75 -9.97
CA LEU A 92 -16.49 7.55 -10.34
C LEU A 92 -16.18 7.53 -11.85
N GLY A 93 -16.90 6.73 -12.64
CA GLY A 93 -16.76 6.66 -14.10
C GLY A 93 -15.38 6.21 -14.59
N ARG A 94 -14.60 5.55 -13.73
CA ARG A 94 -13.27 5.03 -14.08
C ARG A 94 -13.40 3.63 -14.69
N PRO A 95 -12.62 3.27 -15.73
CA PRO A 95 -12.67 1.91 -16.29
C PRO A 95 -12.06 0.89 -15.33
N LEU A 96 -12.51 -0.36 -15.44
CA LEU A 96 -11.89 -1.51 -14.76
C LEU A 96 -10.47 -1.75 -15.29
N LEU A 97 -9.52 -1.95 -14.39
CA LEU A 97 -8.11 -2.22 -14.70
C LEU A 97 -7.83 -3.72 -14.88
N CYS A 98 -8.63 -4.58 -14.24
CA CYS A 98 -8.48 -6.05 -14.26
C CYS A 98 -8.54 -6.69 -15.65
N GLY A 99 -9.05 -5.97 -16.65
CA GLY A 99 -9.05 -6.43 -18.05
C GLY A 99 -7.65 -6.44 -18.68
N GLN A 100 -6.77 -5.53 -18.27
CA GLN A 100 -5.39 -5.44 -18.76
C GLN A 100 -4.36 -5.92 -17.73
N ARG A 101 -4.72 -5.90 -16.45
CA ARG A 101 -3.81 -6.21 -15.33
C ARG A 101 -4.08 -7.60 -14.78
N ARG A 102 -3.20 -8.55 -15.15
CA ARG A 102 -3.30 -9.97 -14.76
C ARG A 102 -3.12 -10.19 -13.26
N HIS A 103 -2.26 -9.41 -12.61
CA HIS A 103 -1.98 -9.48 -11.17
C HIS A 103 -3.14 -9.01 -10.27
N ILE A 104 -4.28 -8.59 -10.84
CA ILE A 104 -5.48 -8.30 -10.05
C ILE A 104 -6.18 -9.62 -9.76
N ILE A 105 -6.36 -9.94 -8.48
CA ILE A 105 -6.85 -11.24 -8.01
C ILE A 105 -8.32 -11.21 -7.57
N ALA A 106 -8.88 -10.02 -7.36
CA ALA A 106 -10.29 -9.78 -7.07
C ALA A 106 -10.67 -8.33 -7.40
N VAL A 107 -11.97 -8.09 -7.56
CA VAL A 107 -12.53 -6.73 -7.66
C VAL A 107 -13.50 -6.52 -6.51
N ALA A 108 -13.26 -5.52 -5.68
CA ALA A 108 -14.20 -5.08 -4.65
C ALA A 108 -14.96 -3.86 -5.15
N SER A 109 -16.29 -3.94 -5.19
CA SER A 109 -17.14 -2.86 -5.69
C SER A 109 -18.34 -2.62 -4.78
N ASP A 110 -18.84 -1.39 -4.77
CA ASP A 110 -20.05 -1.01 -4.03
C ASP A 110 -21.35 -1.30 -4.79
N GLU A 111 -21.24 -1.76 -6.04
CA GLU A 111 -22.36 -2.21 -6.89
C GLU A 111 -21.92 -3.41 -7.75
N PRO A 112 -22.85 -4.25 -8.25
CA PRO A 112 -22.51 -5.32 -9.19
C PRO A 112 -21.90 -4.77 -10.48
N VAL A 113 -20.72 -5.28 -10.88
CA VAL A 113 -20.03 -4.88 -12.12
C VAL A 113 -19.79 -6.05 -13.06
N SER A 114 -19.90 -5.80 -14.37
CA SER A 114 -19.54 -6.77 -15.41
C SER A 114 -18.03 -6.84 -15.57
N LEU A 115 -17.44 -7.99 -15.25
CA LEU A 115 -15.99 -8.18 -15.29
C LEU A 115 -15.52 -8.70 -16.65
N PRO A 116 -14.37 -8.22 -17.17
CA PRO A 116 -13.83 -8.65 -18.45
C PRO A 116 -13.23 -10.07 -18.43
N ARG A 117 -13.08 -10.68 -17.26
CA ARG A 117 -12.62 -12.05 -17.05
C ARG A 117 -13.16 -12.63 -15.73
N PRO A 118 -13.18 -13.96 -15.55
CA PRO A 118 -13.58 -14.57 -14.28
C PRO A 118 -12.65 -14.13 -13.14
N LEU A 119 -13.20 -13.44 -12.15
CA LEU A 119 -12.53 -12.98 -10.95
C LEU A 119 -13.56 -12.96 -9.79
N PRO A 120 -13.12 -13.20 -8.54
CA PRO A 120 -13.92 -12.92 -7.36
C PRO A 120 -14.38 -11.47 -7.36
N GLN A 121 -15.68 -11.26 -7.13
CA GLN A 121 -16.29 -9.96 -6.92
C GLN A 121 -16.71 -9.87 -5.45
N LEU A 122 -16.15 -8.89 -4.73
CA LEU A 122 -16.38 -8.67 -3.31
C LEU A 122 -17.23 -7.41 -3.12
N ASP A 123 -18.05 -7.38 -2.07
CA ASP A 123 -18.75 -6.15 -1.68
C ASP A 123 -17.79 -5.22 -0.92
N LEU A 124 -17.54 -4.05 -1.49
CA LEU A 124 -16.66 -3.03 -0.92
C LEU A 124 -17.10 -2.52 0.46
N ASN A 125 -18.38 -2.69 0.80
CA ASN A 125 -18.97 -2.29 2.08
C ASN A 125 -18.99 -3.43 3.11
N ARG A 126 -18.37 -4.58 2.80
CA ARG A 126 -18.29 -5.76 3.65
C ARG A 126 -16.82 -6.05 3.97
N PRO A 127 -16.19 -5.30 4.88
CA PRO A 127 -14.76 -5.43 5.17
C PRO A 127 -14.38 -6.82 5.68
N ASP A 128 -15.28 -7.52 6.39
CA ASP A 128 -15.04 -8.88 6.85
C ASP A 128 -14.85 -9.86 5.68
N GLU A 129 -15.62 -9.71 4.59
CA GLU A 129 -15.49 -10.55 3.38
C GLU A 129 -14.16 -10.30 2.66
N LEU A 130 -13.67 -9.05 2.68
CA LEU A 130 -12.34 -8.72 2.16
C LEU A 130 -11.24 -9.35 3.03
N VAL A 131 -11.39 -9.34 4.35
CA VAL A 131 -10.44 -9.96 5.28
C VAL A 131 -10.38 -11.47 5.07
N ASP A 132 -11.52 -12.13 4.99
CA ASP A 132 -11.61 -13.57 4.74
C ASP A 132 -10.92 -13.94 3.42
N PHE A 133 -11.22 -13.21 2.34
CA PHE A 133 -10.57 -13.40 1.06
C PHE A 133 -9.03 -13.24 1.13
N ILE A 134 -8.54 -12.23 1.84
CA ILE A 134 -7.10 -11.99 2.01
C ILE A 134 -6.46 -13.14 2.78
N LEU A 135 -7.10 -13.63 3.85
CA LEU A 135 -6.58 -14.74 4.66
C LEU A 135 -6.54 -16.05 3.85
N ASP A 136 -7.60 -16.36 3.11
CA ASP A 136 -7.65 -17.53 2.24
C ASP A 136 -6.55 -17.48 1.18
N PHE A 137 -6.39 -16.34 0.50
CA PHE A 137 -5.32 -16.14 -0.48
C PHE A 137 -3.92 -16.30 0.14
N CYS A 138 -3.72 -15.83 1.37
CA CYS A 138 -2.42 -15.94 2.05
C CYS A 138 -2.10 -17.38 2.47
N ASN A 139 -3.11 -18.19 2.79
CA ASN A 139 -2.93 -19.55 3.29
C ASN A 139 -2.87 -20.61 2.17
N ASP A 140 -3.35 -20.29 0.97
CA ASP A 140 -3.43 -21.25 -0.13
C ASP A 140 -2.31 -21.03 -1.17
N GLU A 141 -1.33 -21.92 -1.16
CA GLU A 141 -0.21 -21.93 -2.14
C GLU A 141 -0.66 -22.25 -3.57
N ALA A 142 -1.76 -23.00 -3.75
CA ALA A 142 -2.30 -23.29 -5.08
C ALA A 142 -3.00 -22.06 -5.67
N LEU A 143 -3.72 -21.27 -4.85
CA LEU A 143 -4.29 -19.99 -5.27
C LEU A 143 -3.20 -19.00 -5.72
N LYS A 144 -2.06 -18.95 -5.03
CA LYS A 144 -0.92 -18.10 -5.40
C LYS A 144 -0.26 -18.47 -6.74
N LEU A 145 -0.19 -19.76 -7.07
CA LEU A 145 0.45 -20.27 -8.29
C LEU A 145 -0.49 -20.31 -9.52
N SER A 146 -1.80 -20.17 -9.30
CA SER A 146 -2.84 -20.26 -10.34
C SER A 146 -3.20 -18.92 -11.00
N LEU A 147 -2.61 -17.81 -10.53
CA LEU A 147 -2.87 -16.43 -10.94
C LEU A 147 -1.63 -15.76 -11.54
#